data_AF-A0A932HQ53-F1
#
_entry.id   AF-A0A932HQ53-F1
#
_cell.length_a   1.000
_cell.length_b   1.000
_cell.length_c   1.000
_cell.angle_alpha   90.00
_cell.angle_beta   90.00
_cell.angle_gamma   90.00
#
_symmetry.space_group_name_H-M   'P 1'
#
loop_
_entity.id
_entity.type
_entity.pdbx_description
1 polymer ?
#
loop_
_entity_poly.entity_id
_entity_poly.type
_entity_poly.pdbx_seq_one_letter_code
_entity_poly.pdbx_strand_id
1 'polypeptide(L)'
;MNRGRYGSFTRFMMLFAIGLAGLVPMGCDKENPVDEDESFLSADLFPLAVGRILVFTTYDLDAQTGQKVESTVHRDVSYFQATVTIGGRSAFRLIDSIYTPQGTIERIDTSYIAVNNGDVSLWEGGGENEWFDFVQRSAGLNNEYIIRQYQETEDGVTLNVTIKGKFYDKESVTVPIGTVDAYKLEIKVSIQAGTFSSDWIDQYLYFAEGYGPVRMTFPSQTIPGTTEKAPGEESLLVSKNF
;
A
#
# COMPACT_ATOMS: atom_id res chain seq x y z
N MET A 1 11.73 2.60 33.96
CA MET A 1 11.17 3.94 33.71
C MET A 1 11.80 4.49 32.43
N ASN A 2 10.94 4.83 31.46
CA ASN A 2 11.20 5.58 30.22
C ASN A 2 12.32 5.09 29.28
N ARG A 3 12.01 4.03 28.53
CA ARG A 3 12.47 3.87 27.13
C ARG A 3 11.26 3.63 26.21
N GLY A 4 10.22 4.45 26.38
CA GLY A 4 9.20 4.68 25.37
C GLY A 4 9.56 5.97 24.67
N ARG A 5 10.00 5.89 23.40
CA ARG A 5 10.07 7.02 22.44
C ARG A 5 10.62 6.68 21.05
N TYR A 6 10.91 5.42 20.72
CA TYR A 6 11.24 5.01 19.35
C TYR A 6 10.05 4.41 18.57
N GLY A 7 8.97 4.00 19.24
CA GLY A 7 7.76 3.46 18.60
C GLY A 7 6.89 4.50 17.86
N SER A 8 7.28 5.78 17.87
CA SER A 8 6.50 6.87 17.27
C SER A 8 6.82 7.11 15.79
N PHE A 9 8.01 6.70 15.31
CA PHE A 9 8.43 6.96 13.93
C PHE A 9 7.98 5.85 12.96
N THR A 10 7.99 4.59 13.41
CA THR A 10 7.45 3.45 12.66
C THR A 10 5.92 3.52 12.49
N ARG A 11 5.22 4.11 13.47
CA ARG A 11 3.76 4.33 13.43
C ARG A 11 3.35 5.54 12.57
N PHE A 12 4.30 6.40 12.20
CA PHE A 12 4.09 7.58 11.35
C PHE A 12 3.97 7.21 9.86
N MET A 13 4.62 6.13 9.39
CA MET A 13 4.34 5.57 8.05
C MET A 13 2.98 4.87 7.98
N MET A 14 2.47 4.35 9.09
CA MET A 14 1.09 3.82 9.24
C MET A 14 0.00 4.92 9.18
N LEU A 15 0.40 6.19 9.07
CA LEU A 15 -0.44 7.40 9.11
C LEU A 15 -0.29 8.26 7.84
N PHE A 16 0.31 7.75 6.76
CA PHE A 16 0.42 8.43 5.45
C PHE A 16 -0.95 8.66 4.74
N ALA A 17 -2.03 8.47 5.49
CA ALA A 17 -3.42 8.53 5.09
C ALA A 17 -4.16 9.83 5.46
N ILE A 18 -3.51 10.95 5.84
CA ILE A 18 -4.22 12.19 6.18
C ILE A 18 -3.46 13.48 5.73
N GLY A 19 -3.96 14.16 4.69
CA GLY A 19 -4.11 15.63 4.71
C GLY A 19 -3.39 16.51 3.65
N LEU A 20 -4.18 17.38 2.97
CA LEU A 20 -3.84 18.67 2.27
C LEU A 20 -3.15 18.67 0.88
N ALA A 21 -3.30 19.65 -0.04
CA ALA A 21 -4.30 20.67 -0.43
C ALA A 21 -3.81 21.52 -1.67
N GLY A 22 -4.43 21.43 -2.88
CA GLY A 22 -4.73 22.59 -3.77
C GLY A 22 -4.31 22.63 -5.27
N LEU A 23 -5.32 22.54 -6.17
CA LEU A 23 -5.62 23.35 -7.41
C LEU A 23 -5.19 22.94 -8.88
N VAL A 24 -6.11 22.26 -9.62
CA VAL A 24 -6.72 22.46 -11.01
C VAL A 24 -5.89 22.86 -12.29
N PRO A 25 -6.35 22.62 -13.57
CA PRO A 25 -6.65 21.36 -14.32
C PRO A 25 -6.16 21.32 -15.82
N MET A 26 -6.47 20.20 -16.51
CA MET A 26 -6.81 20.03 -17.96
C MET A 26 -5.80 19.36 -18.93
N GLY A 27 -6.26 18.28 -19.58
CA GLY A 27 -5.74 17.77 -20.86
C GLY A 27 -6.26 16.38 -21.26
N CYS A 28 -7.22 16.32 -22.17
CA CYS A 28 -8.04 15.17 -22.57
C CYS A 28 -7.39 14.22 -23.62
N ASP A 29 -7.60 12.91 -23.42
CA ASP A 29 -7.66 11.70 -24.29
C ASP A 29 -7.15 11.65 -25.75
N LYS A 30 -6.52 10.51 -26.09
CA LYS A 30 -7.12 9.54 -27.06
C LYS A 30 -6.44 8.16 -27.05
N GLU A 31 -7.28 7.13 -26.91
CA GLU A 31 -6.98 5.70 -27.02
C GLU A 31 -6.55 5.30 -28.44
N ASN A 32 -5.66 4.31 -28.50
CA ASN A 32 -5.52 3.38 -29.62
C ASN A 32 -5.37 1.96 -29.06
N PRO A 33 -5.90 0.93 -29.76
CA PRO A 33 -5.97 -0.43 -29.26
C PRO A 33 -4.59 -1.10 -29.35
N VAL A 34 -4.12 -1.69 -28.25
CA VAL A 34 -2.86 -2.43 -28.20
C VAL A 34 -3.17 -3.93 -28.22
N ASP A 35 -2.52 -4.62 -29.15
CA ASP A 35 -2.43 -6.08 -29.26
C ASP A 35 -2.19 -6.73 -27.88
N GLU A 36 -2.72 -7.94 -27.68
CA GLU A 36 -2.51 -8.75 -26.47
C GLU A 36 -1.03 -9.15 -26.35
N ASP A 37 -0.22 -8.22 -25.85
CA ASP A 37 1.18 -8.38 -25.53
C ASP A 37 1.27 -9.11 -24.19
N GLU A 38 2.00 -10.23 -24.15
CA GLU A 38 2.18 -11.09 -22.96
C GLU A 38 2.93 -10.40 -21.79
N SER A 39 3.15 -9.08 -21.88
CA SER A 39 3.86 -8.24 -20.92
C SER A 39 2.94 -7.42 -20.01
N PHE A 40 1.61 -7.64 -20.10
CA PHE A 40 0.63 -6.82 -19.39
C PHE A 40 0.20 -7.45 -18.06
N LEU A 41 0.03 -6.60 -17.04
CA LEU A 41 -0.57 -7.01 -15.77
C LEU A 41 -1.99 -7.53 -16.00
N SER A 42 -2.37 -8.60 -15.31
CA SER A 42 -3.74 -9.12 -15.40
C SER A 42 -4.78 -8.09 -14.93
N ALA A 43 -5.98 -8.12 -15.52
CA ALA A 43 -7.08 -7.24 -15.14
C ALA A 43 -7.71 -7.65 -13.80
N ASP A 44 -7.54 -8.91 -13.39
CA ASP A 44 -8.20 -9.50 -12.23
C ASP A 44 -7.26 -9.58 -11.00
N LEU A 45 -6.44 -8.55 -10.81
CA LEU A 45 -5.59 -8.43 -9.63
C LEU A 45 -6.37 -8.06 -8.37
N PHE A 46 -7.57 -7.50 -8.52
CA PHE A 46 -8.43 -7.07 -7.42
C PHE A 46 -9.91 -7.41 -7.72
N PRO A 47 -10.34 -8.66 -7.43
CA PRO A 47 -11.72 -9.06 -7.62
C PRO A 47 -12.59 -8.50 -6.48
N LEU A 48 -12.92 -7.22 -6.54
CA LEU A 48 -13.68 -6.54 -5.49
C LEU A 48 -15.14 -7.04 -5.46
N ALA A 49 -15.63 -7.41 -4.28
CA ALA A 49 -17.00 -7.83 -4.06
C ALA A 49 -17.50 -7.36 -2.70
N VAL A 50 -18.71 -6.80 -2.64
CA VAL A 50 -19.37 -6.44 -1.37
C VAL A 50 -19.49 -7.70 -0.50
N GLY A 51 -19.18 -7.59 0.77
CA GLY A 51 -19.23 -8.73 1.69
C GLY A 51 -17.89 -9.45 1.85
N ARG A 52 -16.94 -9.24 0.93
CA ARG A 52 -15.62 -9.88 1.01
C ARG A 52 -14.85 -9.34 2.21
N ILE A 53 -14.31 -10.28 2.99
CA ILE A 53 -13.47 -10.00 4.15
C ILE A 53 -12.05 -10.50 3.85
N LEU A 54 -11.08 -9.61 4.03
CA LEU A 54 -9.67 -9.91 4.03
C LEU A 54 -9.19 -9.92 5.48
N VAL A 55 -8.49 -10.96 5.88
CA VAL A 55 -7.87 -11.05 7.20
C VAL A 55 -6.37 -11.15 7.02
N PHE A 56 -5.63 -10.18 7.55
CA PHE A 56 -4.18 -10.22 7.58
C PHE A 56 -3.68 -10.65 8.96
N THR A 57 -2.72 -11.57 8.93
CA THR A 57 -1.92 -11.93 10.09
C THR A 57 -0.55 -11.29 9.94
N THR A 58 -0.22 -10.39 10.86
CA THR A 58 1.02 -9.62 10.84
C THR A 58 2.07 -10.24 11.76
N TYR A 59 3.33 -10.17 11.34
CA TYR A 59 4.51 -10.67 12.03
C TYR A 59 5.59 -9.59 12.08
N ASP A 60 6.23 -9.43 13.23
CA ASP A 60 7.44 -8.63 13.34
C ASP A 60 8.61 -9.33 12.63
N LEU A 61 9.49 -8.55 11.98
CA LEU A 61 10.73 -9.05 11.39
C LEU A 61 11.94 -8.60 12.21
N ASP A 62 12.91 -9.50 12.36
CA ASP A 62 14.16 -9.22 13.04
C ASP A 62 14.92 -8.11 12.28
N ALA A 63 15.39 -7.12 13.04
CA ALA A 63 16.03 -5.95 12.47
C ALA A 63 17.32 -6.27 11.68
N GLN A 64 18.02 -7.36 12.03
CA GLN A 64 19.32 -7.70 11.44
C GLN A 64 19.20 -8.73 10.31
N THR A 65 18.38 -9.76 10.52
CA THR A 65 18.26 -10.93 9.63
C THR A 65 17.05 -10.87 8.71
N GLY A 66 16.07 -9.98 9.00
CA GLY A 66 14.80 -9.90 8.27
C GLY A 66 13.91 -11.14 8.44
N GLN A 67 14.24 -12.04 9.35
CA GLN A 67 13.47 -13.25 9.63
C GLN A 67 12.30 -12.95 10.57
N LYS A 68 11.23 -13.74 10.48
CA LYS A 68 10.08 -13.59 11.38
C LYS A 68 10.48 -13.76 12.84
N VAL A 69 9.92 -12.91 13.69
CA VAL A 69 10.00 -13.01 15.13
C VAL A 69 8.63 -13.44 15.63
N GLU A 70 8.56 -14.53 16.39
CA GLU A 70 7.29 -15.14 16.84
C GLU A 70 6.48 -14.29 17.84
N SER A 71 6.96 -13.10 18.23
CA SER A 71 6.53 -12.43 19.45
C SER A 71 5.25 -11.60 19.35
N THR A 72 4.78 -11.23 18.16
CA THR A 72 3.56 -10.42 18.04
C THR A 72 2.76 -10.78 16.79
N VAL A 73 1.53 -11.22 17.00
CA VAL A 73 0.55 -11.44 15.93
C VAL A 73 -0.54 -10.39 16.06
N HIS A 74 -0.64 -9.52 15.06
CA HIS A 74 -1.78 -8.64 14.89
C HIS A 74 -2.75 -9.20 13.88
N ARG A 75 -4.02 -8.83 14.04
CA ARG A 75 -5.07 -9.14 13.09
C ARG A 75 -5.61 -7.84 12.53
N ASP A 76 -5.54 -7.70 11.22
CA ASP A 76 -6.24 -6.69 10.45
C ASP A 76 -7.42 -7.37 9.74
N VAL A 77 -8.57 -6.71 9.75
CA VAL A 77 -9.76 -7.13 9.05
C VAL A 77 -10.25 -6.01 8.15
N SER A 78 -10.16 -6.25 6.86
CA SER A 78 -10.59 -5.36 5.79
C SER A 78 -11.88 -5.87 5.17
N TYR A 79 -12.92 -5.02 5.12
CA TYR A 79 -14.27 -5.35 4.65
C TYR A 79 -14.73 -4.45 3.52
N PHE A 80 -15.08 -5.06 2.38
CA PHE A 80 -15.68 -4.34 1.25
C PHE A 80 -17.19 -4.16 1.46
N GLN A 81 -17.60 -2.90 1.53
CA GLN A 81 -18.99 -2.48 1.62
C GLN A 81 -19.56 -2.11 0.25
N ALA A 82 -20.79 -1.57 0.28
CA ALA A 82 -21.52 -1.10 -0.88
C ALA A 82 -20.69 -0.20 -1.80
N THR A 83 -21.02 -0.26 -3.09
CA THR A 83 -20.49 0.66 -4.08
C THR A 83 -21.06 2.06 -3.84
N VAL A 84 -20.18 3.06 -3.87
CA VAL A 84 -20.48 4.47 -3.73
C VAL A 84 -19.84 5.25 -4.87
N THR A 85 -20.33 6.46 -5.14
CA THR A 85 -19.67 7.38 -6.07
C THR A 85 -18.85 8.38 -5.27
N ILE A 86 -17.53 8.40 -5.49
CA ILE A 86 -16.58 9.32 -4.86
C ILE A 86 -15.75 9.98 -5.94
N GLY A 87 -15.67 11.31 -5.95
CA GLY A 87 -14.91 12.05 -6.97
C GLY A 87 -15.29 11.69 -8.41
N GLY A 88 -16.56 11.36 -8.67
CA GLY A 88 -17.05 10.96 -10.00
C GLY A 88 -16.76 9.51 -10.42
N ARG A 89 -16.05 8.72 -9.61
CA ARG A 89 -15.79 7.29 -9.88
C ARG A 89 -16.69 6.39 -9.04
N SER A 90 -17.10 5.27 -9.62
CA SER A 90 -17.73 4.18 -8.88
C SER A 90 -16.66 3.44 -8.07
N ALA A 91 -16.86 3.30 -6.77
CA ALA A 91 -15.86 2.79 -5.85
C ALA A 91 -16.45 1.89 -4.78
N PHE A 92 -15.69 0.88 -4.35
CA PHE A 92 -16.00 0.11 -3.17
C PHE A 92 -15.50 0.85 -1.93
N ARG A 93 -16.35 0.99 -0.93
CA ARG A 93 -15.90 1.43 0.39
C ARG A 93 -15.20 0.28 1.10
N LEU A 94 -13.96 0.49 1.51
CA LEU A 94 -13.16 -0.44 2.29
C LEU A 94 -13.13 0.06 3.74
N ILE A 95 -13.62 -0.78 4.67
CA ILE A 95 -13.48 -0.54 6.11
C ILE A 95 -12.34 -1.41 6.61
N ASP A 96 -11.30 -0.78 7.11
CA ASP A 96 -10.16 -1.46 7.71
C ASP A 96 -10.26 -1.38 9.24
N SER A 97 -9.99 -2.49 9.93
CA SER A 97 -10.10 -2.62 11.38
C SER A 97 -8.89 -3.37 11.92
N ILE A 98 -8.08 -2.67 12.71
CA ILE A 98 -6.88 -3.20 13.34
C ILE A 98 -7.20 -3.62 14.76
N TYR A 99 -6.78 -4.83 15.12
CA TYR A 99 -6.98 -5.39 16.45
C TYR A 99 -5.66 -5.51 17.22
N THR A 100 -5.73 -5.23 18.52
CA THR A 100 -4.65 -5.56 19.45
C THR A 100 -4.41 -7.07 19.51
N PRO A 101 -3.27 -7.54 20.03
CA PRO A 101 -3.02 -8.97 20.22
C PRO A 101 -4.06 -9.66 21.13
N GLN A 102 -4.76 -8.89 21.98
CA GLN A 102 -5.83 -9.37 22.85
C GLN A 102 -7.21 -9.38 22.17
N GLY A 103 -7.28 -9.03 20.88
CA GLY A 103 -8.51 -9.03 20.08
C GLY A 103 -9.41 -7.82 20.30
N THR A 104 -8.91 -6.73 20.88
CA THR A 104 -9.67 -5.48 21.03
C THR A 104 -9.44 -4.60 19.81
N ILE A 105 -10.46 -3.88 19.33
CA ILE A 105 -10.29 -2.92 18.23
C ILE A 105 -9.39 -1.77 18.70
N GLU A 106 -8.27 -1.57 17.99
CA GLU A 106 -7.35 -0.46 18.21
C GLU A 106 -7.72 0.75 17.33
N ARG A 107 -8.06 0.50 16.07
CA ARG A 107 -8.33 1.54 15.06
C ARG A 107 -9.31 1.04 14.01
N ILE A 108 -10.08 1.97 13.44
CA ILE A 108 -10.92 1.74 12.26
C ILE A 108 -10.63 2.86 11.26
N ASP A 109 -10.31 2.49 10.03
CA ASP A 109 -10.10 3.42 8.93
C ASP A 109 -11.09 3.15 7.79
N THR A 110 -11.28 4.15 6.95
CA THR A 110 -12.12 4.02 5.75
C THR A 110 -11.38 4.58 4.54
N SER A 111 -11.25 3.73 3.53
CA SER A 111 -10.72 4.07 2.22
C SER A 111 -11.72 3.66 1.14
N TYR A 112 -11.48 4.10 -0.09
CA TYR A 112 -12.27 3.71 -1.24
C TYR A 112 -11.36 3.21 -2.35
N ILE A 113 -11.80 2.14 -3.01
CA ILE A 113 -11.06 1.52 -4.11
C ILE A 113 -11.92 1.57 -5.36
N ALA A 114 -11.37 2.14 -6.42
CA ALA A 114 -11.95 2.09 -7.76
C ALA A 114 -11.05 1.23 -8.65
N VAL A 115 -11.66 0.40 -9.49
CA VAL A 115 -10.95 -0.36 -10.51
C VAL A 115 -11.50 0.05 -11.87
N ASN A 116 -10.66 0.61 -12.72
CA ASN A 116 -11.03 1.05 -14.06
C ASN A 116 -10.05 0.43 -15.06
N ASN A 117 -10.55 -0.41 -15.97
CA ASN A 117 -9.72 -1.13 -16.94
C ASN A 117 -8.53 -1.88 -16.31
N GLY A 118 -8.71 -2.35 -15.07
CA GLY A 118 -7.71 -3.05 -14.27
C GLY A 118 -6.66 -2.17 -13.58
N ASP A 119 -6.63 -0.86 -13.85
CA ASP A 119 -5.91 0.09 -13.00
C ASP A 119 -6.68 0.24 -11.68
N VAL A 120 -5.94 0.27 -10.58
CA VAL A 120 -6.51 0.35 -9.23
C VAL A 120 -6.18 1.71 -8.66
N SER A 121 -7.23 2.46 -8.37
CA SER A 121 -7.13 3.77 -7.76
C SER A 121 -7.62 3.72 -6.33
N LEU A 122 -6.94 4.46 -5.48
CA LEU A 122 -7.28 4.59 -4.07
C LEU A 122 -7.72 6.03 -3.79
N TRP A 123 -8.66 6.14 -2.87
CA TRP A 123 -9.08 7.40 -2.27
C TRP A 123 -9.14 7.23 -0.77
N GLU A 124 -8.42 8.07 -0.05
CA GLU A 124 -8.36 8.01 1.41
C GLU A 124 -9.14 9.17 2.03
N GLY A 125 -9.95 8.85 3.04
CA GLY A 125 -10.86 9.79 3.70
C GLY A 125 -10.16 10.73 4.70
N GLY A 126 -9.04 11.35 4.32
CA GLY A 126 -8.21 12.16 5.22
C GLY A 126 -7.49 13.36 4.61
N GLY A 127 -7.62 13.65 3.31
CA GLY A 127 -6.91 14.74 2.64
C GLY A 127 -7.55 15.12 1.30
N GLU A 128 -6.80 15.75 0.39
CA GLU A 128 -7.31 16.13 -0.95
C GLU A 128 -8.14 15.00 -1.52
N ASN A 129 -9.40 15.36 -1.79
CA ASN A 129 -10.43 14.50 -2.34
C ASN A 129 -10.07 14.14 -3.78
N GLU A 130 -9.03 13.33 -3.96
CA GLU A 130 -8.53 12.91 -5.26
C GLU A 130 -8.17 11.43 -5.28
N TRP A 131 -8.41 10.84 -6.44
CA TRP A 131 -7.98 9.50 -6.78
C TRP A 131 -6.50 9.51 -7.15
N PHE A 132 -5.72 8.61 -6.56
CA PHE A 132 -4.39 8.31 -7.07
C PHE A 132 -4.34 6.88 -7.58
N ASP A 133 -3.71 6.69 -8.73
CA ASP A 133 -3.60 5.38 -9.37
C ASP A 133 -2.43 4.62 -8.74
N PHE A 134 -2.80 3.69 -7.86
CA PHE A 134 -1.88 2.90 -7.06
C PHE A 134 -1.33 1.71 -7.85
N VAL A 135 -2.14 1.14 -8.74
CA VAL A 135 -1.73 0.13 -9.72
C VAL A 135 -2.00 0.68 -11.10
N GLN A 136 -0.92 0.85 -11.87
CA GLN A 136 -0.99 1.26 -13.28
C GLN A 136 -0.58 0.08 -14.16
N ARG A 137 -1.55 -0.63 -14.73
CA ARG A 137 -1.30 -1.70 -15.71
C ARG A 137 -0.61 -1.16 -16.95
N SER A 138 -0.99 0.05 -17.36
CA SER A 138 -0.42 0.77 -18.50
C SER A 138 1.10 1.00 -18.39
N ALA A 139 1.65 1.02 -17.17
CA ALA A 139 3.11 1.07 -16.98
C ALA A 139 3.80 -0.21 -17.47
N GLY A 140 3.11 -1.35 -17.46
CA GLY A 140 3.64 -2.65 -17.83
C GLY A 140 4.50 -3.31 -16.75
N LEU A 141 4.87 -4.57 -16.95
CA LEU A 141 5.75 -5.31 -16.05
C LEU A 141 7.19 -4.77 -16.13
N ASN A 142 7.88 -4.84 -14.99
CA ASN A 142 9.28 -4.45 -14.78
C ASN A 142 9.61 -2.97 -15.07
N ASN A 143 8.60 -2.14 -15.33
CA ASN A 143 8.74 -0.71 -15.50
C ASN A 143 8.38 0.04 -14.22
N GLU A 144 9.21 1.01 -13.87
CA GLU A 144 8.95 1.91 -12.75
C GLU A 144 8.03 3.05 -13.20
N TYR A 145 7.03 3.37 -12.40
CA TYR A 145 6.10 4.48 -12.61
C TYR A 145 5.95 5.31 -11.34
N ILE A 146 5.51 6.55 -11.49
CA ILE A 146 5.24 7.44 -10.36
C ILE A 146 3.81 7.17 -9.90
N ILE A 147 3.64 6.68 -8.67
CA ILE A 147 2.33 6.57 -8.02
C ILE A 147 1.89 7.96 -7.57
N ARG A 148 2.79 8.70 -6.91
CA ARG A 148 2.53 10.04 -6.43
C ARG A 148 3.82 10.83 -6.32
N GLN A 149 3.74 12.12 -6.61
CA GLN A 149 4.78 13.07 -6.27
C GLN A 149 4.09 14.33 -5.77
N TYR A 150 4.48 14.81 -4.59
CA TYR A 150 3.95 16.05 -4.07
C TYR A 150 5.03 16.86 -3.37
N GLN A 151 4.77 18.15 -3.29
CA GLN A 151 5.62 19.12 -2.66
C GLN A 151 4.75 20.00 -1.76
N GLU A 152 5.12 20.12 -0.50
CA GLU A 152 4.46 20.98 0.47
C GLU A 152 5.50 21.91 1.10
N THR A 153 5.15 23.18 1.27
CA THR A 153 6.05 24.15 1.92
C THR A 153 5.36 24.72 3.14
N GLU A 154 5.94 24.48 4.31
CA GLU A 154 5.48 25.02 5.60
C GLU A 154 6.64 25.74 6.29
N ASP A 155 6.39 26.95 6.80
CA ASP A 155 7.38 27.79 7.49
C ASP A 155 8.73 27.96 6.76
N GLY A 156 8.70 28.01 5.43
CA GLY A 156 9.88 28.19 4.57
C GLY A 156 10.71 26.93 4.37
N VAL A 157 10.26 25.77 4.88
CA VAL A 157 10.84 24.46 4.60
C VAL A 157 9.97 23.75 3.57
N THR A 158 10.59 23.33 2.47
CA THR A 158 9.91 22.52 1.44
C THR A 158 10.15 21.04 1.70
N LEU A 159 9.06 20.31 1.91
CA LEU A 159 8.96 18.87 1.86
C LEU A 159 8.67 18.42 0.43
N ASN A 160 9.47 17.52 -0.11
CA ASN A 160 9.22 16.82 -1.36
C ASN A 160 9.08 15.35 -1.05
N VAL A 161 8.01 14.73 -1.54
CA VAL A 161 7.79 13.30 -1.42
C VAL A 161 7.59 12.72 -2.81
N THR A 162 8.33 11.66 -3.11
CA THR A 162 8.15 10.88 -4.34
C THR A 162 7.86 9.44 -3.96
N ILE A 163 6.77 8.91 -4.52
CA ILE A 163 6.32 7.53 -4.38
C ILE A 163 6.31 6.91 -5.76
N LYS A 164 7.03 5.81 -5.91
CA LYS A 164 7.12 5.06 -7.16
C LYS A 164 6.61 3.65 -6.97
N GLY A 165 6.03 3.09 -8.03
CA GLY A 165 5.59 1.72 -8.12
C GLY A 165 6.37 0.99 -9.21
N LYS A 166 6.62 -0.30 -9.01
CA LYS A 166 7.11 -1.19 -10.05
C LYS A 166 6.56 -2.59 -9.83
N PHE A 167 5.86 -3.10 -10.82
CA PHE A 167 5.48 -4.51 -10.83
C PHE A 167 6.62 -5.36 -11.39
N TYR A 168 6.85 -6.50 -10.79
CA TYR A 168 7.71 -7.56 -11.29
C TYR A 168 6.87 -8.71 -11.82
N ASP A 169 7.51 -9.62 -12.56
CA ASP A 169 6.93 -10.88 -12.97
C ASP A 169 6.40 -11.69 -11.77
N LYS A 170 5.55 -12.67 -12.06
CA LYS A 170 4.99 -13.55 -11.03
C LYS A 170 6.08 -14.35 -10.33
N GLU A 171 5.99 -14.43 -9.00
CA GLU A 171 6.75 -15.38 -8.20
C GLU A 171 5.79 -16.21 -7.33
N SER A 172 6.20 -17.44 -7.02
CA SER A 172 5.40 -18.30 -6.14
C SER A 172 5.54 -17.86 -4.69
N VAL A 173 4.40 -17.54 -4.05
CA VAL A 173 4.33 -17.05 -2.67
C VAL A 173 3.50 -18.03 -1.84
N THR A 174 4.06 -18.47 -0.71
CA THR A 174 3.33 -19.30 0.26
C THR A 174 2.60 -18.42 1.26
N VAL A 175 1.28 -18.57 1.30
CA VAL A 175 0.34 -17.88 2.19
C VAL A 175 -0.51 -18.93 2.94
N PRO A 176 -1.31 -18.56 3.95
CA PRO A 176 -2.03 -19.55 4.74
C PRO A 176 -3.04 -20.38 3.95
N ILE A 177 -3.53 -19.89 2.80
CA ILE A 177 -4.42 -20.63 1.90
C ILE A 177 -3.68 -21.60 0.95
N GLY A 178 -2.34 -21.62 0.98
CA GLY A 178 -1.49 -22.43 0.10
C GLY A 178 -0.43 -21.60 -0.62
N THR A 179 0.23 -22.21 -1.60
CA THR A 179 1.15 -21.51 -2.49
C THR A 179 0.38 -21.00 -3.71
N VAL A 180 0.57 -19.73 -4.05
CA VAL A 180 -0.05 -19.06 -5.19
C VAL A 180 1.01 -18.31 -6.01
N ASP A 181 0.80 -18.20 -7.31
CA ASP A 181 1.63 -17.31 -8.13
C ASP A 181 1.11 -15.88 -8.01
N ALA A 182 1.98 -14.96 -7.62
CA ALA A 182 1.63 -13.59 -7.34
C ALA A 182 2.59 -12.61 -8.02
N TYR A 183 2.05 -11.53 -8.57
CA TYR A 183 2.84 -10.38 -8.98
C TYR A 183 3.36 -9.65 -7.76
N LYS A 184 4.62 -9.21 -7.81
CA LYS A 184 5.22 -8.38 -6.77
C LYS A 184 5.19 -6.92 -7.21
N LEU A 185 4.52 -6.07 -6.45
CA LEU A 185 4.62 -4.63 -6.53
C LEU A 185 5.66 -4.15 -5.51
N GLU A 186 6.73 -3.54 -6.00
CA GLU A 186 7.64 -2.73 -5.19
C GLU A 186 7.15 -1.30 -5.14
N ILE A 187 7.06 -0.74 -3.95
CA ILE A 187 6.74 0.67 -3.69
C ILE A 187 7.97 1.30 -3.08
N LYS A 188 8.47 2.37 -3.70
CA LYS A 188 9.60 3.14 -3.20
C LYS A 188 9.15 4.50 -2.77
N VAL A 189 9.50 4.89 -1.54
CA VAL A 189 9.23 6.23 -1.00
C VAL A 189 10.55 6.97 -0.75
N SER A 190 10.66 8.20 -1.25
CA SER A 190 11.75 9.11 -0.93
C SER A 190 11.18 10.43 -0.41
N ILE A 191 11.81 10.95 0.63
CA ILE A 191 11.43 12.18 1.32
C ILE A 191 12.63 13.11 1.36
N GLN A 192 12.44 14.35 0.92
CA GLN A 192 13.43 15.41 1.01
C GLN A 192 12.82 16.63 1.72
N ALA A 193 13.48 17.14 2.76
CA ALA A 193 13.01 18.30 3.53
C ALA A 193 14.18 19.26 3.81
N GLY A 194 14.21 20.42 3.15
CA GLY A 194 15.36 21.32 3.23
C GLY A 194 16.67 20.64 2.80
N THR A 195 17.66 20.53 3.70
CA THR A 195 18.93 19.82 3.45
C THR A 195 18.86 18.33 3.77
N PHE A 196 17.78 17.85 4.39
CA PHE A 196 17.58 16.43 4.66
C PHE A 196 17.10 15.72 3.39
N SER A 197 17.66 14.55 3.11
CA SER A 197 17.19 13.61 2.10
C SER A 197 17.21 12.22 2.70
N SER A 198 16.13 11.47 2.54
CA SER A 198 16.09 10.05 2.87
C SER A 198 16.68 9.21 1.75
N ASP A 199 17.17 8.02 2.12
CA ASP A 199 17.27 6.93 1.16
C ASP A 199 15.86 6.48 0.73
N TRP A 200 15.78 5.70 -0.35
CA TRP A 200 14.53 5.07 -0.74
C TRP A 200 14.14 4.00 0.27
N ILE A 201 12.89 4.06 0.71
CA ILE A 201 12.27 3.04 1.55
C ILE A 201 11.46 2.14 0.64
N ASP A 202 11.86 0.88 0.56
CA ASP A 202 11.17 -0.14 -0.22
C ASP A 202 10.07 -0.80 0.60
N GLN A 203 8.92 -1.04 -0.02
CA GLN A 203 7.83 -1.85 0.49
C GLN A 203 7.38 -2.80 -0.61
N TYR A 204 6.88 -3.98 -0.23
CA TYR A 204 6.48 -4.99 -1.20
C TYR A 204 5.05 -5.45 -0.94
N LEU A 205 4.24 -5.46 -1.99
CA LEU A 205 2.90 -6.01 -2.01
C LEU A 205 2.82 -7.12 -3.04
N TYR A 206 2.08 -8.15 -2.71
CA TYR A 206 1.92 -9.33 -3.56
C TYR A 206 0.47 -9.49 -3.94
N PHE A 207 0.21 -9.60 -5.23
CA PHE A 207 -1.13 -9.72 -5.79
C PHE A 207 -1.27 -11.03 -6.56
N ALA A 208 -2.21 -11.87 -6.12
CA ALA A 208 -2.57 -13.08 -6.85
C ALA A 208 -3.91 -12.87 -7.57
N GLU A 209 -3.95 -13.28 -8.83
CA GLU A 209 -5.15 -13.20 -9.68
C GLU A 209 -6.32 -13.94 -9.04
N GLY A 210 -7.52 -13.35 -9.07
CA GLY A 210 -8.70 -13.94 -8.45
C GLY A 210 -8.75 -13.82 -6.92
N TYR A 211 -7.64 -13.43 -6.27
CA TYR A 211 -7.54 -13.32 -4.80
C TYR A 211 -7.43 -11.87 -4.31
N GLY A 212 -6.69 -11.01 -5.01
CA GLY A 212 -6.34 -9.69 -4.48
C GLY A 212 -4.92 -9.64 -3.90
N PRO A 213 -4.66 -8.71 -2.96
CA PRO A 213 -3.45 -8.75 -2.16
C PRO A 213 -3.37 -10.06 -1.38
N VAL A 214 -2.20 -10.68 -1.30
CA VAL A 214 -1.98 -11.95 -0.59
C VAL A 214 -0.84 -11.90 0.44
N ARG A 215 0.09 -10.95 0.29
CA ARG A 215 1.21 -10.70 1.22
C ARG A 215 1.64 -9.25 1.13
N MET A 216 2.11 -8.72 2.25
CA MET A 216 2.73 -7.41 2.36
C MET A 216 4.01 -7.54 3.18
N THR A 217 5.07 -6.86 2.77
CA THR A 217 6.35 -6.86 3.49
C THR A 217 6.89 -5.44 3.56
N PHE A 218 7.20 -5.03 4.78
CA PHE A 218 7.97 -3.84 5.13
C PHE A 218 9.33 -4.31 5.62
N PRO A 219 10.38 -4.31 4.78
CA PRO A 219 11.71 -4.72 5.19
C PRO A 219 12.24 -3.88 6.36
N SER A 220 13.12 -4.46 7.17
CA SER A 220 13.86 -3.75 8.21
C SER A 220 14.64 -2.58 7.61
N GLN A 221 14.45 -1.38 8.15
CA GLN A 221 15.02 -0.15 7.62
C GLN A 221 16.18 0.36 8.48
N THR A 222 17.21 0.93 7.86
CA THR A 222 18.25 1.63 8.60
C THR A 222 17.68 2.93 9.15
N ILE A 223 17.87 3.18 10.45
CA ILE A 223 17.40 4.43 11.08
C ILE A 223 18.31 5.57 10.58
N PRO A 224 17.75 6.64 9.98
CA PRO A 224 18.54 7.74 9.42
C PRO A 224 19.55 8.31 10.41
N GLY A 225 20.79 8.51 9.95
CA GLY A 225 21.89 9.05 10.76
C GLY A 225 22.49 8.06 11.77
N THR A 226 22.15 6.77 11.69
CA THR A 226 22.68 5.72 12.57
C THR A 226 23.11 4.49 11.77
N THR A 227 23.80 3.55 12.42
CA THR A 227 24.05 2.20 11.89
C THR A 227 23.02 1.18 12.35
N GLU A 228 22.01 1.60 13.12
CA GLU A 228 20.98 0.73 13.67
C GLU A 228 19.86 0.46 12.65
N LYS A 229 19.23 -0.70 12.74
CA LYS A 229 18.06 -1.06 11.94
C LYS A 229 16.81 -1.14 12.81
N ALA A 230 15.72 -0.56 12.34
CA ALA A 230 14.40 -0.80 12.87
C ALA A 230 13.90 -2.17 12.39
N PRO A 231 13.17 -2.93 13.24
CA PRO A 231 12.51 -4.15 12.80
C PRO A 231 11.52 -3.84 11.68
N GLY A 232 11.46 -4.74 10.71
CA GLY A 232 10.44 -4.72 9.66
C GLY A 232 9.15 -5.41 10.11
N GLU A 233 8.25 -5.59 9.16
CA GLU A 233 6.96 -6.24 9.36
C GLU A 233 6.61 -7.07 8.11
N GLU A 234 5.95 -8.21 8.30
CA GLU A 234 5.30 -8.95 7.22
C GLU A 234 3.86 -9.28 7.58
N SER A 235 2.95 -9.07 6.64
CA SER A 235 1.56 -9.51 6.75
C SER A 235 1.22 -10.55 5.69
N LEU A 236 0.55 -11.62 6.12
CA LEU A 236 0.05 -12.69 5.25
C LEU A 236 -1.47 -12.72 5.27
N LEU A 237 -2.08 -12.83 4.10
CA LEU A 237 -3.53 -12.72 3.95
C LEU A 237 -4.23 -14.08 3.88
N VAL A 238 -5.43 -14.09 4.47
CA VAL A 238 -6.48 -15.07 4.22
C VAL A 238 -7.71 -14.34 3.69
N SER A 239 -8.16 -14.70 2.50
CA SER A 239 -9.42 -14.20 1.93
C SER A 239 -10.54 -15.18 2.26
N LYS A 240 -11.70 -14.65 2.67
CA LYS A 240 -12.91 -15.46 2.83
C LYS A 240 -14.10 -14.73 2.21
N ASN A 241 -14.78 -15.42 1.29
CA ASN A 241 -16.11 -15.03 0.84
C ASN A 241 -17.14 -15.57 1.86
N PHE A 242 -18.07 -14.72 2.30
CA PHE A 242 -19.22 -15.13 3.09
C PHE A 242 -20.47 -15.14 2.21
#